data_AF-E3EL79-F1
#
_entry.id   AF-E3EL79-F1
#
_cell.length_a   1.000
_cell.length_b   1.000
_cell.length_c   1.000
_cell.angle_alpha   90.00
_cell.angle_beta   90.00
_cell.angle_gamma   90.00
#
_symmetry.space_group_name_H-M   'P 1'
#
loop_
_entity.id
_entity.type
_entity.pdbx_description
1 polymer ?
#
loop_
_entity_poly.entity_id
_entity_poly.type
_entity_poly.pdbx_seq_one_letter_code
_entity_poly.pdbx_strand_id
1 'polypeptide(L)'
;MKKIISNYIARVELANKELNFIDRNIEKKQDKICKLQEGIKKLQKRRQKIKYPSWVSEVIEVLAQQLAIKMNKHYKVFGPFGLRAETTIYLFDDESESIAEQSTWSVRITPGDLEKGEFFYDTDELTRETKLNSPGFLNGMKIVIKPLPETVDDIVEVLMYRKKIKGGI
;
A
#
# COMPACT_ATOMS: atom_id res chain seq x y z
N MET A 1 -48.39 -30.13 -57.60
CA MET A 1 -47.50 -28.95 -57.53
C MET A 1 -47.99 -27.85 -56.58
N LYS A 2 -49.17 -27.23 -56.77
CA LYS A 2 -49.65 -26.13 -55.90
C LYS A 2 -49.60 -26.46 -54.39
N LYS A 3 -50.07 -27.64 -53.98
CA LYS A 3 -50.05 -28.10 -52.58
C LYS A 3 -48.64 -28.23 -51.98
N ILE A 4 -47.65 -28.61 -52.79
CA ILE A 4 -46.24 -28.75 -52.37
C ILE A 4 -45.62 -27.37 -52.15
N ILE A 5 -45.87 -26.44 -53.08
CA ILE A 5 -45.40 -25.05 -53.01
C ILE A 5 -46.02 -24.35 -51.79
N SER A 6 -47.32 -24.51 -51.54
CA SER A 6 -47.98 -23.90 -50.37
C SER A 6 -47.42 -24.43 -49.03
N ASN A 7 -47.11 -25.72 -48.94
CA ASN A 7 -46.51 -26.28 -47.72
C ASN A 7 -45.09 -25.74 -47.49
N TYR A 8 -44.30 -25.56 -48.55
CA TYR A 8 -43.00 -24.92 -48.46
C TYR A 8 -43.10 -23.47 -47.96
N ILE A 9 -44.01 -22.67 -48.54
CA ILE A 9 -44.23 -21.26 -48.13
C ILE A 9 -44.61 -21.19 -46.63
N ALA A 10 -45.53 -22.03 -46.18
CA ALA A 10 -45.93 -22.05 -44.76
C ALA A 10 -44.76 -22.37 -43.82
N ARG A 11 -43.85 -23.28 -44.21
CA ARG A 11 -42.65 -23.61 -43.44
C ARG A 11 -41.65 -22.45 -43.42
N VAL A 12 -41.49 -21.73 -44.53
CA VAL A 12 -40.64 -20.53 -44.60
C VAL A 12 -41.20 -19.44 -43.70
N GLU A 13 -42.51 -19.21 -43.69
CA GLU A 13 -43.14 -18.24 -42.78
C GLU A 13 -42.95 -18.60 -41.31
N LEU A 14 -43.09 -19.88 -40.95
CA LEU A 14 -42.86 -20.35 -39.59
C LEU A 14 -41.40 -20.13 -39.16
N ALA A 15 -40.45 -20.53 -40.02
CA ALA A 15 -39.02 -20.34 -39.76
C ALA A 15 -38.66 -18.86 -39.60
N ASN A 16 -39.21 -17.98 -40.44
CA ASN A 16 -39.01 -16.54 -40.32
C ASN A 16 -39.56 -15.97 -39.00
N LYS A 17 -40.70 -16.48 -38.50
CA LYS A 17 -41.24 -16.07 -37.19
C LYS A 17 -40.33 -16.51 -36.04
N GLU A 18 -39.80 -17.73 -36.09
CA GLU A 18 -38.87 -18.24 -35.08
C GLU A 18 -37.55 -17.47 -35.08
N LEU A 19 -36.96 -17.22 -36.26
CA LEU A 19 -35.75 -16.41 -36.39
C LEU A 19 -35.94 -15.01 -35.82
N ASN A 20 -37.02 -14.32 -36.20
CA ASN A 20 -37.34 -13.00 -35.66
C ASN A 20 -37.50 -13.00 -34.12
N PHE A 21 -38.06 -14.08 -33.56
CA PHE A 21 -38.18 -14.21 -32.10
C PHE A 21 -36.82 -14.41 -31.43
N ILE A 22 -35.93 -15.22 -32.04
CA ILE A 22 -34.57 -15.46 -31.56
C ILE A 22 -33.76 -14.15 -31.63
N ASP A 23 -33.81 -13.44 -32.75
CA ASP A 23 -33.07 -12.19 -32.96
C ASP A 23 -33.45 -11.13 -31.91
N ARG A 24 -34.74 -10.96 -31.62
CA ARG A 24 -35.21 -10.07 -30.55
C ARG A 24 -34.68 -10.46 -29.16
N ASN A 25 -34.52 -11.76 -28.89
CA ASN A 25 -33.96 -12.22 -27.63
C ASN A 25 -32.44 -12.01 -27.57
N ILE A 26 -31.74 -12.14 -28.69
CA ILE A 26 -30.32 -11.80 -28.81
C ILE A 26 -30.11 -10.30 -28.53
N GLU A 27 -30.90 -9.43 -29.16
CA GLU A 27 -30.85 -7.98 -28.93
C GLU A 27 -31.04 -7.63 -27.44
N LYS A 28 -32.07 -8.19 -26.79
CA LYS A 28 -32.31 -7.98 -25.36
C LYS A 28 -31.13 -8.41 -24.49
N LYS A 29 -30.45 -9.51 -24.86
CA LYS A 29 -29.26 -9.98 -24.15
C LYS A 29 -28.07 -9.07 -24.39
N GLN A 30 -27.87 -8.59 -25.63
CA GLN A 30 -26.83 -7.63 -25.99
C GLN A 30 -27.00 -6.31 -25.22
N ASP A 31 -28.23 -5.79 -25.13
CA ASP A 31 -28.56 -4.62 -24.31
C ASP A 31 -28.19 -4.82 -22.84
N LYS A 32 -28.48 -6.01 -22.30
CA LYS A 32 -28.14 -6.35 -20.92
C LYS A 32 -26.62 -6.42 -20.72
N ILE A 33 -25.88 -6.98 -21.67
CA ILE A 33 -24.41 -7.00 -21.67
C ILE A 33 -23.87 -5.57 -21.67
N CYS A 34 -24.39 -4.69 -22.52
CA CYS A 34 -23.99 -3.29 -22.58
C CYS A 34 -24.17 -2.59 -21.23
N LYS A 35 -25.36 -2.71 -20.62
CA LYS A 35 -25.65 -2.14 -19.30
C LYS A 35 -24.74 -2.68 -18.19
N LEU A 36 -24.45 -3.98 -18.21
CA LEU A 36 -23.53 -4.59 -17.24
C LEU A 36 -22.09 -4.09 -17.43
N GLN A 37 -21.64 -3.95 -18.67
CA GLN A 37 -20.31 -3.40 -18.98
C GLN A 37 -20.17 -1.94 -18.50
N GLU A 38 -21.21 -1.13 -18.67
CA GLU A 38 -21.24 0.23 -18.12
C GLU A 38 -21.18 0.22 -16.59
N GLY A 39 -21.92 -0.68 -15.94
CA GLY A 39 -21.87 -0.90 -14.50
C GLY A 39 -20.46 -1.24 -14.01
N ILE A 40 -19.77 -2.17 -14.69
CA ILE A 40 -18.39 -2.53 -14.40
C ILE A 40 -17.46 -1.32 -14.55
N LYS A 41 -17.59 -0.54 -15.63
CA LYS A 41 -16.80 0.69 -15.84
C LYS A 41 -17.00 1.69 -14.70
N LYS A 42 -18.24 1.87 -14.22
CA LYS A 42 -18.54 2.76 -13.08
C LYS A 42 -17.88 2.25 -11.79
N LEU A 43 -17.94 0.94 -11.52
CA LEU A 43 -17.30 0.32 -10.35
C LEU A 43 -15.77 0.43 -10.41
N GLN A 44 -15.16 0.22 -11.58
CA GLN A 44 -13.72 0.39 -11.77
C GLN A 44 -13.28 1.83 -11.51
N LYS A 45 -14.03 2.83 -12.03
CA LYS A 45 -13.80 4.24 -11.74
C LYS A 45 -13.93 4.54 -10.25
N ARG A 46 -14.93 3.97 -9.57
CA ARG A 46 -15.10 4.12 -8.12
C ARG A 46 -13.92 3.50 -7.37
N ARG A 47 -13.48 2.30 -7.74
CA ARG A 47 -12.31 1.62 -7.15
C ARG A 47 -11.05 2.46 -7.26
N GLN A 48 -10.79 3.05 -8.44
CA GLN A 48 -9.62 3.92 -8.65
C GLN A 48 -9.68 5.22 -7.82
N LYS A 49 -10.88 5.68 -7.46
CA LYS A 49 -11.06 6.87 -6.61
C LYS A 49 -10.90 6.58 -5.12
N ILE A 50 -10.94 5.32 -4.68
CA ILE A 50 -10.67 4.96 -3.29
C ILE A 50 -9.18 5.22 -3.06
N LYS A 51 -8.89 6.33 -2.39
CA LYS A 51 -7.55 6.60 -1.86
C LYS A 51 -7.36 5.72 -0.63
N TYR A 52 -6.35 4.87 -0.66
CA TYR A 52 -5.93 4.18 0.55
C TYR A 52 -5.32 5.20 1.53
N PRO A 53 -5.59 5.06 2.84
CA PRO A 53 -4.92 5.87 3.84
C PRO A 53 -3.42 5.67 3.74
N SER A 54 -2.66 6.76 3.85
CA SER A 54 -1.21 6.70 3.83
C SER A 54 -0.73 6.51 5.27
N TRP A 55 -0.24 5.31 5.58
CA TRP A 55 0.32 5.01 6.90
C TRP A 55 1.48 5.94 7.27
N VAL A 56 2.20 6.48 6.29
CA VAL A 56 3.25 7.48 6.53
C VAL A 56 2.64 8.76 7.09
N SER A 57 1.59 9.30 6.46
CA SER A 57 0.97 10.55 6.93
C SER A 57 0.12 10.37 8.18
N GLU A 58 -0.54 9.22 8.33
CA GLU A 58 -1.49 8.99 9.42
C GLU A 58 -0.84 8.42 10.67
N VAL A 59 0.27 7.69 10.54
CA VAL A 59 0.97 7.06 11.68
C VAL A 59 2.34 7.70 11.89
N ILE A 60 3.20 7.72 10.86
CA ILE A 60 4.60 8.10 11.04
C ILE A 60 4.76 9.60 11.30
N GLU A 61 4.07 10.45 10.55
CA GLU A 61 4.10 11.91 10.77
C GLU A 61 3.56 12.29 12.15
N VAL A 62 2.46 11.66 12.57
CA VAL A 62 1.87 11.87 13.90
C VAL A 62 2.83 11.44 15.01
N LEU A 63 3.46 10.28 14.85
CA LEU A 63 4.48 9.80 15.79
C LEU A 63 5.70 10.73 15.83
N ALA A 64 6.19 11.18 14.67
CA ALA A 64 7.32 12.08 14.57
C ALA A 64 7.05 13.41 15.30
N GLN A 65 5.85 13.97 15.11
CA GLN A 65 5.40 15.17 15.82
C GLN A 65 5.37 14.95 17.34
N GLN A 66 4.82 13.82 17.81
CA GLN A 66 4.76 13.51 19.24
C GLN A 66 6.16 13.34 19.86
N LEU A 67 7.08 12.68 19.15
CA LEU A 67 8.47 12.52 19.58
C LEU A 67 9.19 13.87 19.63
N ALA A 68 9.01 14.73 18.62
CA ALA A 68 9.55 16.07 18.59
C ALA A 68 9.11 16.92 19.78
N ILE A 69 7.80 16.91 20.08
CA ILE A 69 7.24 17.62 21.25
C ILE A 69 7.85 17.06 22.53
N LYS A 70 7.87 15.73 22.70
CA LYS A 70 8.35 15.09 23.94
C LYS A 70 9.83 15.35 24.19
N MET A 71 10.65 15.35 23.14
CA MET A 71 12.10 15.54 23.24
C MET A 71 12.54 17.00 23.08
N ASN A 72 11.59 17.92 22.85
CA ASN A 72 11.84 19.33 22.53
C ASN A 72 12.85 19.49 21.36
N LYS A 73 12.52 18.88 20.22
CA LYS A 73 13.32 18.85 18.98
C LYS A 73 12.48 19.23 17.76
N HIS A 74 13.14 19.61 16.68
CA HIS A 74 12.56 19.61 15.34
C HIS A 74 12.58 18.19 14.78
N TYR A 75 11.77 17.91 13.74
CA TYR A 75 11.75 16.61 13.10
C TYR A 75 11.71 16.67 11.58
N LYS A 76 12.15 15.58 10.95
CA LYS A 76 11.95 15.35 9.52
C LYS A 76 11.82 13.86 9.24
N VAL A 77 10.84 13.51 8.41
CA VAL A 77 10.54 12.14 7.99
C VAL A 77 11.08 11.92 6.58
N PHE A 78 11.79 10.82 6.37
CA PHE A 78 12.21 10.38 5.04
C PHE A 78 11.77 8.95 4.76
N GLY A 79 11.28 8.72 3.55
CA GLY A 79 10.83 7.41 3.08
C GLY A 79 9.44 7.49 2.44
N PRO A 80 8.84 6.32 2.16
CA PRO A 80 9.40 4.99 2.35
C PRO A 80 10.48 4.66 1.32
N PHE A 81 11.51 3.92 1.70
CA PHE A 81 12.61 3.52 0.81
C PHE A 81 12.84 2.01 0.73
N GLY A 82 13.40 1.57 -0.40
CA GLY A 82 13.86 0.19 -0.60
C GLY A 82 12.76 -0.87 -0.56
N LEU A 83 13.19 -2.14 -0.53
CA LEU A 83 12.27 -3.29 -0.52
C LEU A 83 11.50 -3.46 0.79
N ARG A 84 11.99 -2.86 1.88
CA ARG A 84 11.36 -2.91 3.20
C ARG A 84 10.38 -1.75 3.42
N ALA A 85 10.24 -0.83 2.46
CA ALA A 85 9.45 0.39 2.62
C ALA A 85 9.80 1.17 3.91
N GLU A 86 11.09 1.23 4.24
CA GLU A 86 11.57 1.79 5.49
C GLU A 86 11.38 3.30 5.53
N THR A 87 10.95 3.83 6.68
CA THR A 87 10.81 5.26 6.91
C THR A 87 11.63 5.65 8.13
N THR A 88 12.43 6.72 8.02
CA THR A 88 13.26 7.19 9.12
C THR A 88 12.75 8.53 9.63
N ILE A 89 12.48 8.59 10.93
CA ILE A 89 12.22 9.84 11.65
C ILE A 89 13.56 10.34 12.18
N TYR A 90 13.98 11.54 11.78
CA TYR A 90 15.09 12.26 12.38
C TYR A 90 14.57 13.33 13.33
N LEU A 91 15.20 13.46 14.49
CA LEU A 91 14.97 14.54 15.46
C LEU A 91 16.28 15.30 15.67
N PHE A 92 16.20 16.62 15.64
CA PHE A 92 17.38 17.49 15.62
C PHE A 92 17.10 18.86 16.26
N ASP A 93 18.14 19.62 16.52
CA ASP A 93 18.08 20.86 17.32
C ASP A 93 17.88 22.10 16.45
N ASP A 94 18.59 22.22 15.32
CA ASP A 94 18.58 23.41 14.48
C ASP A 94 17.96 23.11 13.12
N GLU A 95 16.86 23.79 12.78
CA GLU A 95 16.18 23.65 11.48
C GLU A 95 16.89 24.35 10.32
N SER A 96 17.80 25.27 10.63
CA SER A 96 18.61 25.98 9.63
C SER A 96 19.82 25.18 9.14
N GLU A 97 20.25 24.17 9.92
CA GLU A 97 21.39 23.31 9.58
C GLU A 97 20.92 21.99 8.92
N SER A 98 21.72 21.46 8.00
CA SER A 98 21.43 20.17 7.40
C SER A 98 21.48 19.05 8.45
N ILE A 99 20.55 18.11 8.34
CA ILE A 99 20.46 16.90 9.19
C ILE A 99 21.74 16.04 9.11
N ALA A 100 22.47 16.14 7.99
CA ALA A 100 23.73 15.44 7.77
C ALA A 100 24.93 16.12 8.45
N GLU A 101 24.78 17.39 8.84
CA GLU A 101 25.86 18.23 9.38
C GLU A 101 25.74 18.39 10.90
N GLN A 102 24.60 18.07 11.48
CA GLN A 102 24.34 18.16 12.92
C GLN A 102 24.15 16.80 13.62
N SER A 103 24.26 16.81 14.94
CA SER A 103 23.97 15.63 15.78
C SER A 103 22.47 15.36 15.80
N THR A 104 22.07 14.17 15.38
CA THR A 104 20.65 13.80 15.32
C THR A 104 20.32 12.57 16.16
N TRP A 105 19.04 12.44 16.43
CA TRP A 105 18.41 11.21 16.91
C TRP A 105 17.60 10.64 15.75
N SER A 106 17.57 9.32 15.63
CA SER A 106 16.82 8.70 14.54
C SER A 106 16.24 7.36 14.93
N VAL A 107 14.99 7.13 14.51
CA VAL A 107 14.37 5.80 14.52
C VAL A 107 13.96 5.45 13.10
N ARG A 108 14.35 4.26 12.66
CA ARG A 108 13.98 3.69 11.37
C ARG A 108 12.89 2.66 11.60
N ILE A 109 11.76 2.86 10.92
CA ILE A 109 10.53 2.12 11.07
C ILE A 109 10.23 1.36 9.77
N THR A 110 9.87 0.09 9.91
CA THR A 110 9.47 -0.79 8.80
C THR A 110 8.04 -1.26 9.04
N PRO A 111 7.13 -1.12 8.05
CA PRO A 111 5.79 -1.65 8.18
C PRO A 111 5.80 -3.19 8.08
N GLY A 112 4.95 -3.84 8.87
CA GLY A 112 4.61 -5.26 8.75
C GLY A 112 3.26 -5.43 8.05
N ASP A 113 2.37 -6.20 8.68
CA ASP A 113 0.97 -6.26 8.29
C ASP A 113 0.22 -4.99 8.74
N LEU A 114 0.04 -4.05 7.81
CA LEU A 114 -0.67 -2.78 8.07
C LEU A 114 -2.15 -2.98 8.42
N GLU A 115 -2.79 -4.07 7.98
CA GLU A 115 -4.18 -4.37 8.37
C GLU A 115 -4.29 -4.78 9.85
N LYS A 116 -3.20 -5.30 10.42
CA LYS A 116 -3.06 -5.61 11.85
C LYS A 116 -2.40 -4.48 12.65
N GLY A 117 -1.98 -3.40 11.99
CA GLY A 117 -1.28 -2.28 12.64
C GLY A 117 0.15 -2.62 13.07
N GLU A 118 0.81 -3.57 12.40
CA GLU A 118 2.16 -3.99 12.77
C GLU A 118 3.22 -3.02 12.23
N PHE A 119 4.02 -2.48 13.15
CA PHE A 119 5.20 -1.68 12.84
C PHE A 119 6.41 -2.21 13.60
N PHE A 120 7.57 -2.14 12.98
CA PHE A 120 8.83 -2.60 13.54
C PHE A 120 9.86 -1.48 13.49
N TYR A 121 10.86 -1.55 14.37
CA TYR A 121 12.02 -0.65 14.33
C TYR A 121 13.32 -1.43 14.18
N ASP A 122 14.27 -0.86 13.45
CA ASP A 122 15.58 -1.46 13.18
C ASP A 122 16.47 -1.33 14.42
N THR A 123 17.03 -2.42 14.94
CA THR A 123 17.85 -2.44 16.17
C THR A 123 19.30 -1.98 15.99
N ASP A 124 19.73 -1.76 14.75
CA ASP A 124 21.14 -1.61 14.34
C ASP A 124 22.02 -2.85 14.60
N GLU A 125 21.45 -3.93 15.13
CA GLU A 125 22.14 -5.22 15.31
C GLU A 125 22.13 -6.01 14.00
N LEU A 126 23.23 -6.66 13.67
CA LEU A 126 23.35 -7.48 12.46
C LEU A 126 22.97 -8.94 12.74
N THR A 127 22.07 -9.49 11.94
CA THR A 127 21.83 -10.94 11.88
C THR A 127 22.91 -11.63 11.05
N ARG A 128 23.32 -12.83 11.49
CA ARG A 128 24.30 -13.68 10.77
C ARG A 128 23.67 -14.46 9.62
N GLU A 129 22.35 -14.42 9.47
CA GLU A 129 21.59 -15.31 8.58
C GLU A 129 21.52 -14.81 7.14
N THR A 130 21.82 -13.53 6.88
CA THR A 130 21.75 -12.97 5.53
C THR A 130 23.04 -13.25 4.74
N LYS A 131 22.93 -13.99 3.64
CA LYS A 131 24.07 -14.26 2.74
C LYS A 131 24.67 -12.94 2.23
N LEU A 132 25.98 -12.78 2.44
CA LEU A 132 26.76 -11.62 2.00
C LEU A 132 26.57 -11.37 0.49
N ASN A 133 26.43 -10.11 0.09
CA ASN A 133 26.21 -9.64 -1.29
C ASN A 133 24.91 -10.12 -1.96
N SER A 134 23.98 -10.75 -1.23
CA SER A 134 22.63 -10.99 -1.75
C SER A 134 21.85 -9.68 -1.92
N PRO A 135 20.83 -9.62 -2.79
CA PRO A 135 19.94 -8.47 -2.87
C PRO A 135 19.32 -8.09 -1.51
N GLY A 136 18.99 -9.08 -0.67
CA GLY A 136 18.51 -8.85 0.69
C GLY A 136 19.57 -8.21 1.59
N PHE A 137 20.82 -8.64 1.50
CA PHE A 137 21.94 -8.02 2.23
C PHE A 137 22.15 -6.56 1.82
N LEU A 138 22.07 -6.27 0.51
CA LEU A 138 22.20 -4.92 -0.03
C LEU A 138 21.02 -4.01 0.35
N ASN A 139 19.83 -4.57 0.57
CA ASN A 139 18.62 -3.86 1.00
C ASN A 139 18.42 -3.86 2.53
N GLY A 140 19.48 -4.08 3.31
CA GLY A 140 19.42 -3.95 4.77
C GLY A 140 18.61 -5.04 5.50
N MET A 141 18.29 -6.17 4.85
CA MET A 141 17.62 -7.32 5.49
C MET A 141 18.55 -8.10 6.44
N LYS A 142 19.78 -7.61 6.63
CA LYS A 142 20.74 -8.05 7.63
C LYS A 142 20.54 -7.40 8.99
N ILE A 143 19.65 -6.42 9.11
CA ILE A 143 19.41 -5.71 10.37
C ILE A 143 18.29 -6.43 11.12
N VAL A 144 18.52 -6.68 12.41
CA VAL A 144 17.49 -7.23 13.30
C VAL A 144 16.42 -6.16 13.52
N ILE A 145 15.16 -6.57 13.42
CA ILE A 145 14.00 -5.72 13.69
C ILE A 145 13.27 -6.23 14.93
N LYS A 146 12.64 -5.31 15.66
CA LYS A 146 11.77 -5.62 16.80
C LYS A 146 10.45 -4.86 16.66
N PRO A 147 9.35 -5.33 17.27
CA PRO A 147 8.10 -4.60 17.28
C PRO A 147 8.32 -3.16 17.78
N LEU A 148 7.74 -2.18 17.10
CA LEU A 148 7.76 -0.80 17.55
C LEU A 148 7.02 -0.73 18.90
N PRO A 149 7.62 -0.12 19.94
CA PRO A 149 6.94 0.03 21.22
C PRO A 149 5.60 0.76 21.08
N GLU A 150 4.63 0.41 21.94
CA GLU A 150 3.25 0.89 21.84
C GLU A 150 3.10 2.36 22.30
N THR A 151 4.04 2.87 23.09
CA THR A 151 3.98 4.22 23.64
C THR A 151 5.14 5.10 23.16
N VAL A 152 4.89 6.41 23.06
CA VAL A 152 5.92 7.40 22.72
C VAL A 152 7.05 7.38 23.75
N ASP A 153 6.74 7.18 25.02
CA ASP A 153 7.72 7.17 26.10
C ASP A 153 8.71 6.00 25.94
N ASP A 154 8.21 4.80 25.65
CA ASP A 154 9.06 3.63 25.39
C ASP A 154 9.94 3.83 24.14
N ILE A 155 9.42 4.51 23.11
CA ILE A 155 10.20 4.84 21.91
C ILE A 155 11.32 5.84 22.26
N VAL A 156 11.04 6.83 23.11
CA VAL A 156 12.07 7.76 23.59
C VAL A 156 13.13 7.03 24.40
N GLU A 157 12.77 6.07 25.25
CA GLU A 157 13.73 5.26 25.99
C GLU A 157 14.66 4.47 25.05
N VAL A 158 14.10 3.87 24.00
CA VAL A 158 14.88 3.20 22.95
C VAL A 158 15.86 4.16 22.29
N LEU A 159 15.42 5.36 21.93
CA LEU A 159 16.27 6.39 21.34
C LEU A 159 17.41 6.76 22.30
N MET A 160 17.08 7.07 23.56
CA MET A 160 18.02 7.43 24.64
C MET A 160 19.09 6.35 24.86
N TYR A 161 18.67 5.10 24.96
CA TYR A 161 19.57 3.95 25.09
C TYR A 161 20.57 3.87 23.93
N ARG A 162 20.09 4.06 22.69
CA ARG A 162 20.96 4.00 21.50
C ARG A 162 21.96 5.14 21.44
N LYS A 163 21.57 6.35 21.81
CA LYS A 163 22.50 7.48 21.80
C LYS A 163 23.60 7.29 22.84
N LYS A 164 23.29 6.70 24.00
CA LYS A 164 24.31 6.32 25.00
C LYS A 164 25.32 5.32 24.42
N ILE A 165 24.84 4.27 23.74
CA ILE A 165 25.73 3.27 23.12
C ILE A 165 26.59 3.86 22.00
N LYS A 166 25.99 4.67 21.10
CA LYS A 166 26.70 5.26 19.96
C LYS A 166 27.59 6.46 20.35
N GLY A 167 27.26 7.12 21.46
CA GLY A 167 27.88 8.37 21.90
C GLY A 167 28.97 8.23 22.96
N GLY A 168 29.28 7.02 23.42
CA GLY A 168 30.42 6.70 24.31
C GLY A 168 30.73 7.77 25.36
N ILE A 169 30.00 7.77 26.48
CA ILE A 169 30.53 8.29 27.75
C ILE A 169 31.31 7.16 28.41
#